data_AF-A0A1I1X6L5-F1
#
_entry.id   AF-A0A1I1X6L5-F1
#
_cell.length_a   1.000
_cell.length_b   1.000
_cell.length_c   1.000
_cell.angle_alpha   90.00
_cell.angle_beta   90.00
_cell.angle_gamma   90.00
#
_symmetry.space_group_name_H-M   'P 1'
#
loop_
_entity.id
_entity.type
_entity.pdbx_description
1 polymer ?
#
loop_
_entity_poly.entity_id
_entity_poly.type
_entity_poly.pdbx_seq_one_letter_code
_entity_poly.pdbx_strand_id
1 'polypeptide(L)'
;MASLRDLPFEQTPPLALFGLDRDGDVPVDHEHTRYGWCVLPGVELVGEDQALWVESPLVLALHSPDEDELAVPRRGGVPSDINLEFALSEENSAIALLSEFLATRVPAIAGDARAIVLALCNPRRARISKPPALVGRRLYYGTGDVVAWLRRRPHATDWSLTGDAFVQLEAARWYTC
;
A
#
# COMPACT_ATOMS: atom_id res chain seq x y z
N MET A 1 6.50 -13.54 -21.49
CA MET A 1 6.37 -13.06 -20.10
C MET A 1 6.23 -11.56 -20.17
N ALA A 2 5.20 -10.99 -19.54
CA ALA A 2 5.07 -9.54 -19.42
C ALA A 2 6.28 -9.01 -18.63
N SER A 3 6.87 -7.89 -19.07
CA SER A 3 7.87 -7.21 -18.24
C SER A 3 7.19 -6.67 -16.98
N LEU A 4 7.93 -6.54 -15.89
CA LEU A 4 7.43 -5.87 -14.68
C LEU A 4 6.89 -4.46 -14.98
N ARG A 5 7.41 -3.82 -16.03
CA ARG A 5 6.97 -2.50 -16.51
C ARG A 5 5.62 -2.52 -17.21
N ASP A 6 5.19 -3.67 -17.69
CA ASP A 6 3.95 -3.86 -18.42
C ASP A 6 2.81 -4.33 -17.50
N LEU A 7 3.11 -4.60 -16.22
CA LEU A 7 2.09 -4.98 -15.25
C LEU A 7 1.09 -3.83 -15.02
N PRO A 8 -0.21 -4.14 -14.95
CA PRO A 8 -1.24 -3.15 -14.68
C PRO A 8 -1.00 -2.57 -13.28
N PHE A 9 -0.63 -1.28 -13.23
CA PHE A 9 -0.42 -0.57 -11.98
C PHE A 9 -0.62 0.93 -12.21
N GLU A 10 -1.89 1.32 -12.22
CA GLU A 10 -2.33 2.64 -12.68
C GLU A 10 -2.68 3.57 -11.52
N GLN A 11 -2.69 4.87 -11.83
CA GLN A 11 -3.21 5.85 -10.89
C GLN A 11 -4.72 5.65 -10.74
N THR A 12 -5.17 5.46 -9.51
CA THR A 12 -6.58 5.17 -9.21
C THR A 12 -7.13 6.22 -8.23
N PRO A 13 -8.39 6.67 -8.38
CA PRO A 13 -9.02 7.54 -7.39
C PRO A 13 -8.97 6.90 -5.99
N PRO A 14 -8.59 7.64 -4.92
CA PRO A 14 -8.28 7.02 -3.63
C PRO A 14 -9.42 6.18 -3.03
N LEU A 15 -10.66 6.65 -3.13
CA LEU A 15 -11.81 5.91 -2.60
C LEU A 15 -12.00 4.56 -3.33
N ALA A 16 -11.88 4.57 -4.66
CA ALA A 16 -11.97 3.35 -5.47
C ALA A 16 -10.76 2.42 -5.27
N LEU A 17 -9.58 2.98 -5.01
CA LEU A 17 -8.36 2.22 -4.74
C LEU A 17 -8.50 1.39 -3.47
N PHE A 18 -9.08 1.97 -2.42
CA PHE A 18 -9.24 1.33 -1.12
C PHE A 18 -10.63 0.73 -0.90
N GLY A 19 -11.54 0.72 -1.89
CA GLY A 19 -12.90 0.21 -1.70
C GLY A 19 -13.69 0.97 -0.63
N LEU A 20 -13.36 2.26 -0.43
CA LEU A 20 -14.00 3.12 0.57
C LEU A 20 -15.23 3.79 -0.04
N ASP A 21 -16.36 3.71 0.66
CA ASP A 21 -17.55 4.47 0.34
C ASP A 21 -17.63 5.78 1.15
N ARG A 22 -18.27 6.79 0.59
CA ARG A 22 -18.51 8.10 1.23
C ARG A 22 -19.53 8.02 2.37
N ASP A 23 -20.18 6.87 2.55
CA ASP A 23 -21.15 6.66 3.64
C ASP A 23 -20.51 6.11 4.94
N GLY A 24 -19.20 5.83 4.93
CA GLY A 24 -18.30 6.16 6.04
C GLY A 24 -18.19 5.24 7.26
N ASP A 25 -18.97 4.17 7.40
CA ASP A 25 -18.92 3.31 8.62
C ASP A 25 -18.74 1.81 8.36
N VAL A 26 -18.53 1.39 7.12
CA VAL A 26 -18.32 -0.02 6.79
C VAL A 26 -16.84 -0.24 6.47
N PRO A 27 -16.13 -1.16 7.17
CA PRO A 27 -14.79 -1.56 6.75
C PRO A 27 -14.85 -2.09 5.32
N VAL A 28 -13.77 -1.87 4.57
CA VAL A 28 -13.60 -2.42 3.23
C VAL A 28 -13.79 -3.93 3.30
N ASP A 29 -14.51 -4.49 2.32
CA ASP A 29 -14.57 -5.93 2.12
C ASP A 29 -13.14 -6.50 2.16
N HIS A 30 -12.91 -7.49 3.02
CA HIS A 30 -11.60 -8.13 3.18
C HIS A 30 -11.10 -8.78 1.87
N GLU A 31 -12.00 -8.94 0.88
CA GLU A 31 -11.70 -9.44 -0.46
C GLU A 31 -11.37 -8.33 -1.49
N HIS A 32 -11.18 -7.07 -1.07
CA HIS A 32 -10.81 -5.99 -2.00
C HIS A 32 -9.35 -6.11 -2.46
N THR A 33 -9.14 -6.78 -3.59
CA THR A 33 -7.82 -7.12 -4.16
C THR A 33 -7.27 -6.07 -5.13
N ARG A 34 -7.84 -4.85 -5.17
CA ARG A 34 -7.34 -3.83 -6.12
C ARG A 34 -5.94 -3.36 -5.73
N TYR A 35 -5.09 -3.27 -6.74
CA TYR A 35 -3.76 -2.68 -6.66
C TYR A 35 -3.67 -1.45 -7.57
N GLY A 36 -2.81 -0.51 -7.19
CA GLY A 36 -2.62 0.73 -7.90
C GLY A 36 -1.97 1.77 -7.01
N TRP A 37 -1.96 3.01 -7.47
CA TRP A 37 -1.39 4.10 -6.68
C TRP A 37 -2.25 5.36 -6.70
N CYS A 38 -2.09 6.18 -5.68
CA CYS A 38 -2.69 7.50 -5.63
C CYS A 38 -1.79 8.46 -4.85
N VAL A 39 -2.05 9.75 -5.00
CA VAL A 39 -1.49 10.79 -4.15
C VAL A 39 -2.61 11.30 -3.25
N LEU A 40 -2.35 11.35 -1.95
CA LEU A 40 -3.28 11.90 -0.96
C LEU A 40 -2.76 13.25 -0.48
N PRO A 41 -3.63 14.19 -0.05
CA PRO A 41 -3.17 15.41 0.62
C PRO A 41 -2.50 15.09 1.97
N GLY A 42 -2.96 14.03 2.63
CA GLY A 42 -2.29 13.41 3.76
C GLY A 42 -2.99 12.10 4.15
N VAL A 43 -2.29 11.29 4.93
CA VAL A 43 -2.78 10.01 5.45
C VAL A 43 -2.38 9.87 6.90
N GLU A 44 -3.25 9.30 7.72
CA GLU A 44 -2.91 8.92 9.08
C GLU A 44 -2.52 7.45 9.12
N LEU A 45 -1.32 7.15 9.63
CA LEU A 45 -0.83 5.81 9.84
C LEU A 45 -1.03 5.46 11.32
N VAL A 46 -1.94 4.53 11.60
CA VAL A 46 -2.27 4.08 12.95
C VAL A 46 -1.73 2.67 13.16
N GLY A 47 -1.04 2.46 14.28
CA GLY A 47 -0.68 1.15 14.80
C GLY A 47 -1.04 1.02 16.27
N GLU A 48 -0.78 -0.14 16.87
CA GLU A 48 -1.21 -0.46 18.25
C GLU A 48 -0.85 0.64 19.26
N ASP A 49 0.38 1.14 19.21
CA ASP A 49 0.90 2.16 20.14
C ASP A 49 1.34 3.45 19.42
N GLN A 50 0.88 3.69 18.20
CA GLN A 50 1.37 4.83 17.40
C GLN A 50 0.33 5.40 16.45
N ALA A 51 0.36 6.72 16.27
CA ALA A 51 -0.34 7.41 15.21
C ALA A 51 0.61 8.43 14.57
N LEU A 52 0.70 8.43 13.25
CA LEU A 52 1.59 9.32 12.50
C LEU A 52 0.85 9.91 11.29
N TRP A 53 0.83 11.23 11.19
CA TRP A 53 0.39 11.90 9.98
C TRP A 53 1.52 11.97 8.95
N VAL A 54 1.24 11.57 7.70
CA VAL A 54 2.16 11.72 6.57
C VAL A 54 1.51 12.64 5.54
N GLU A 55 2.16 13.78 5.28
CA GLU A 55 1.69 14.78 4.33
C GLU A 55 2.06 14.43 2.89
N SER A 56 1.11 14.66 1.98
CA SER A 56 1.28 14.49 0.53
C SER A 56 1.97 13.19 0.09
N PRO A 57 1.64 12.01 0.66
CA PRO A 57 2.32 10.77 0.31
C PRO A 57 1.87 10.27 -1.07
N LEU A 58 2.78 9.57 -1.74
CA LEU A 58 2.41 8.57 -2.72
C LEU A 58 1.99 7.30 -1.96
N VAL A 59 0.76 6.85 -2.12
CA VAL A 59 0.30 5.59 -1.53
C VAL A 59 0.21 4.51 -2.59
N LEU A 60 0.81 3.36 -2.31
CA LEU A 60 0.83 2.18 -3.15
C LEU A 60 -0.06 1.11 -2.50
N ALA A 61 -1.21 0.82 -3.10
CA ALA A 61 -2.04 -0.32 -2.70
C ALA A 61 -1.51 -1.55 -3.43
N LEU A 62 -1.11 -2.56 -2.67
CA LEU A 62 -0.38 -3.72 -3.15
C LEU A 62 -1.00 -4.99 -2.57
N HIS A 63 -1.22 -5.97 -3.44
CA HIS A 63 -1.75 -7.27 -3.05
C HIS A 63 -0.61 -8.30 -2.96
N SER A 64 -0.60 -9.11 -1.90
CA SER A 64 0.24 -10.30 -1.76
C SER A 64 -0.69 -11.51 -1.69
N PRO A 65 -0.36 -12.62 -2.38
CA PRO A 65 -1.15 -13.84 -2.27
C PRO A 65 -1.06 -14.41 -0.85
N ASP A 66 -2.14 -15.04 -0.40
CA ASP A 66 -2.22 -15.63 0.94
C ASP A 66 -1.40 -16.93 1.07
N GLU A 67 -1.24 -17.68 -0.02
CA GLU A 67 -0.67 -19.03 -0.01
C GLU A 67 0.83 -19.08 0.31
N ASP A 68 1.20 -19.97 1.23
CA ASP A 68 2.58 -20.23 1.65
C ASP A 68 3.48 -20.83 0.55
N GLU A 69 2.90 -21.46 -0.48
CA GLU A 69 3.64 -22.17 -1.54
C GLU A 69 4.40 -21.20 -2.47
N LEU A 70 3.89 -19.98 -2.62
CA LEU A 70 4.54 -18.95 -3.42
C LEU A 70 5.61 -18.19 -2.62
N ALA A 71 5.59 -18.26 -1.29
CA ALA A 71 6.46 -17.47 -0.41
C ALA A 71 7.95 -17.70 -0.70
N VAL A 72 8.69 -16.61 -0.89
CA VAL A 72 10.15 -16.63 -1.14
C VAL A 72 10.86 -17.50 -0.09
N PRO A 73 11.68 -18.52 -0.50
CA PRO A 73 12.28 -19.47 0.43
C PRO A 73 13.03 -18.80 1.58
N ARG A 74 12.72 -19.26 2.80
CA ARG A 74 13.22 -18.70 4.06
C ARG A 74 14.69 -19.10 4.28
N ARG A 75 15.64 -18.16 4.34
CA ARG A 75 16.91 -18.38 5.04
C ARG A 75 16.77 -17.85 6.48
N GLY A 76 16.77 -18.75 7.46
CA GLY A 76 16.68 -18.38 8.88
C GLY A 76 15.30 -17.92 9.37
N GLY A 77 14.22 -18.17 8.61
CA GLY A 77 12.83 -18.03 9.08
C GLY A 77 12.15 -16.66 8.88
N VAL A 78 12.84 -15.64 8.37
CA VAL A 78 12.26 -14.32 8.05
C VAL A 78 12.27 -14.13 6.52
N PRO A 79 11.11 -13.92 5.86
CA PRO A 79 11.08 -13.57 4.45
C PRO A 79 11.84 -12.25 4.24
N SER A 80 12.82 -12.25 3.33
CA SER A 80 13.54 -11.03 2.93
C SER A 80 12.80 -10.22 1.87
N ASP A 81 11.67 -10.75 1.37
CA ASP A 81 10.89 -10.16 0.29
C ASP A 81 9.43 -10.65 0.34
N ILE A 82 8.56 -9.99 -0.41
CA ILE A 82 7.13 -10.28 -0.52
C ILE A 82 6.80 -10.53 -1.99
N ASN A 83 6.01 -11.56 -2.28
CA ASN A 83 5.43 -11.71 -3.61
C ASN A 83 4.23 -10.79 -3.73
N LEU A 84 4.21 -10.01 -4.79
CA LEU A 84 3.08 -9.20 -5.19
C LEU A 84 2.33 -9.93 -6.28
N GLU A 85 1.00 -9.93 -6.18
CA GLU A 85 0.11 -10.49 -7.19
C GLU A 85 -0.60 -9.37 -7.94
N PHE A 86 -0.60 -9.48 -9.27
CA PHE A 86 -1.26 -8.57 -10.18
C PHE A 86 -2.19 -9.36 -11.10
N ALA A 87 -3.49 -9.21 -10.94
CA ALA A 87 -4.47 -9.83 -11.83
C ALA A 87 -4.33 -9.29 -13.27
N LEU A 88 -4.22 -10.19 -14.23
CA LEU A 88 -4.22 -9.87 -15.67
C LEU A 88 -5.58 -10.20 -16.30
N SER A 89 -6.28 -11.20 -15.74
CA SER A 89 -7.64 -11.61 -16.05
C SER A 89 -8.21 -12.38 -14.85
N GLU A 90 -9.49 -12.79 -14.88
CA GLU A 90 -10.12 -13.56 -13.79
C GLU A 90 -9.37 -14.86 -13.43
N GLU A 91 -8.70 -15.49 -14.40
CA GLU A 91 -7.99 -16.77 -14.20
C GLU A 91 -6.46 -16.64 -14.23
N ASN A 92 -5.92 -15.44 -14.45
CA ASN A 92 -4.47 -15.26 -14.63
C ASN A 92 -3.96 -14.09 -13.81
N SER A 93 -2.90 -14.34 -13.05
CA SER A 93 -2.14 -13.34 -12.33
C SER A 93 -0.66 -13.39 -12.70
N ALA A 94 0.00 -12.24 -12.63
CA ALA A 94 1.45 -12.15 -12.63
C ALA A 94 1.96 -12.01 -11.19
N ILE A 95 3.04 -12.71 -10.87
CA ILE A 95 3.73 -12.59 -9.60
C ILE A 95 5.05 -11.83 -9.79
N ALA A 96 5.35 -10.91 -8.88
CA ALA A 96 6.62 -10.20 -8.86
C ALA A 96 7.12 -9.99 -7.42
N LEU A 97 8.43 -9.89 -7.23
CA LEU A 97 8.97 -9.51 -5.93
C LEU A 97 8.73 -8.03 -5.64
N LEU A 98 8.36 -7.71 -4.40
CA LEU A 98 8.20 -6.34 -3.94
C LEU A 98 9.50 -5.57 -4.14
N SER A 99 10.67 -6.14 -3.81
CA SER A 99 11.94 -5.43 -4.01
C SER A 99 12.19 -5.05 -5.47
N GLU A 100 11.90 -5.95 -6.42
CA GLU A 100 12.03 -5.72 -7.85
C GLU A 100 11.03 -4.66 -8.34
N PHE A 101 9.79 -4.74 -7.84
CA PHE A 101 8.75 -3.76 -8.12
C PHE A 101 9.13 -2.35 -7.63
N LEU A 102 9.59 -2.24 -6.38
CA LEU A 102 10.08 -0.99 -5.79
C LEU A 102 11.29 -0.44 -6.55
N ALA A 103 12.18 -1.31 -7.05
CA ALA A 103 13.37 -0.88 -7.80
C ALA A 103 13.05 -0.44 -9.23
N THR A 104 12.08 -1.08 -9.89
CA THR A 104 11.86 -0.92 -11.34
C THR A 104 10.68 -0.02 -11.66
N ARG A 105 9.57 -0.14 -10.92
CA ARG A 105 8.30 0.55 -11.24
C ARG A 105 8.15 1.83 -10.45
N VAL A 106 8.43 1.79 -9.14
CA VAL A 106 8.19 2.93 -8.24
C VAL A 106 8.93 4.22 -8.64
N PRO A 107 10.20 4.20 -9.11
CA PRO A 107 10.89 5.42 -9.50
C PRO A 107 10.20 6.20 -10.63
N ALA A 108 9.49 5.50 -11.53
CA ALA A 108 8.78 6.12 -12.63
C ALA A 108 7.45 6.78 -12.21
N ILE A 109 6.83 6.30 -11.12
CA ILE A 109 5.56 6.84 -10.59
C ILE A 109 5.78 7.84 -9.45
N ALA A 110 6.92 7.77 -8.76
CA ALA A 110 7.10 8.50 -7.52
C ALA A 110 7.19 10.02 -7.69
N GLY A 111 7.46 10.52 -8.90
CA GLY A 111 7.52 11.95 -9.19
C GLY A 111 8.33 12.71 -8.14
N ASP A 112 7.74 13.75 -7.55
CA ASP A 112 8.36 14.55 -6.48
C ASP A 112 7.97 14.10 -5.05
N ALA A 113 7.27 12.97 -4.90
CA ALA A 113 6.78 12.50 -3.60
C ALA A 113 7.94 12.22 -2.63
N ARG A 114 7.97 12.93 -1.50
CA ARG A 114 9.00 12.77 -0.46
C ARG A 114 8.73 11.56 0.45
N ALA A 115 7.50 11.09 0.50
CA ALA A 115 7.06 9.95 1.28
C ALA A 115 6.28 8.98 0.38
N ILE A 116 6.54 7.70 0.56
CA ILE A 116 5.85 6.59 -0.09
C ILE A 116 5.30 5.71 1.02
N VAL A 117 4.03 5.35 0.94
CA VAL A 117 3.34 4.48 1.91
C VAL A 117 2.89 3.21 1.20
N LEU A 118 3.29 2.05 1.74
CA LEU A 118 2.86 0.74 1.26
C LEU A 118 1.61 0.31 2.04
N ALA A 119 0.46 0.31 1.36
CA ALA A 119 -0.76 -0.32 1.84
C ALA A 119 -0.79 -1.77 1.33
N LEU A 120 -0.16 -2.66 2.09
CA LEU A 120 -0.02 -4.08 1.78
C LEU A 120 -1.08 -4.88 2.54
N CYS A 121 -1.83 -5.74 1.85
CA CYS A 121 -2.51 -6.84 2.52
C CYS A 121 -1.46 -7.91 2.83
N ASN A 122 -1.45 -8.41 4.06
CA ASN A 122 -0.59 -9.49 4.53
C ASN A 122 0.91 -9.32 4.15
N PRO A 123 1.60 -8.21 4.51
CA PRO A 123 3.05 -8.07 4.34
C PRO A 123 3.86 -9.07 5.18
N ARG A 124 3.16 -9.89 5.99
CA ARG A 124 3.74 -10.82 6.96
C ARG A 124 4.71 -10.06 7.88
N ARG A 125 5.67 -10.75 8.48
CA ARG A 125 6.78 -10.12 9.25
C ARG A 125 7.99 -9.78 8.37
N ALA A 126 7.77 -9.55 7.06
CA ALA A 126 8.86 -9.30 6.12
C ALA A 126 9.55 -7.95 6.44
N ARG A 127 10.88 -7.93 6.29
CA ARG A 127 11.66 -6.70 6.41
C ARG A 127 11.87 -6.10 5.03
N ILE A 128 11.22 -4.98 4.77
CA ILE A 128 11.30 -4.30 3.48
C ILE A 128 12.53 -3.41 3.44
N SER A 129 13.41 -3.66 2.46
CA SER A 129 14.59 -2.85 2.21
C SER A 129 14.30 -1.79 1.15
N LYS A 130 14.73 -0.55 1.41
CA LYS A 130 14.60 0.53 0.45
C LYS A 130 15.58 0.35 -0.72
N PRO A 131 15.11 0.35 -1.99
CA PRO A 131 16.01 0.28 -3.13
C PRO A 131 16.81 1.59 -3.30
N PRO A 132 18.03 1.54 -3.89
CA PRO A 132 18.88 2.73 -4.08
C PRO A 132 18.19 3.89 -4.80
N ALA A 133 17.31 3.61 -5.76
CA ALA A 133 16.58 4.63 -6.52
C ALA A 133 15.59 5.46 -5.67
N LEU A 134 15.25 5.00 -4.46
CA LEU A 134 14.35 5.70 -3.53
C LEU A 134 15.10 6.35 -2.36
N VAL A 135 16.44 6.34 -2.36
CA VAL A 135 17.25 7.05 -1.37
C VAL A 135 16.86 8.53 -1.34
N GLY A 136 16.70 9.08 -0.14
CA GLY A 136 16.22 10.45 0.09
C GLY A 136 14.70 10.59 0.23
N ARG A 137 13.92 9.55 -0.09
CA ARG A 137 12.47 9.47 0.17
C ARG A 137 12.21 8.62 1.41
N ARG A 138 11.15 8.88 2.17
CA ARG A 138 10.71 8.00 3.28
C ARG A 138 9.85 6.88 2.70
N LEU A 139 10.10 5.63 3.10
CA LEU A 139 9.28 4.49 2.70
C LEU A 139 8.62 3.90 3.95
N TYR A 140 7.33 4.13 4.09
CA TYR A 140 6.51 3.63 5.19
C TYR A 140 5.88 2.29 4.82
N TYR A 141 5.90 1.34 5.76
CA TYR A 141 5.25 0.05 5.60
C TYR A 141 4.72 -0.47 6.94
N GLY A 142 3.55 -1.09 6.90
CA GLY A 142 2.94 -1.76 8.05
C GLY A 142 3.41 -3.20 8.20
N THR A 143 3.32 -3.75 9.41
CA THR A 143 3.33 -5.20 9.66
C THR A 143 1.92 -5.70 9.93
N GLY A 144 1.61 -6.91 9.47
CA GLY A 144 0.22 -7.40 9.44
C GLY A 144 -0.59 -6.64 8.39
N ASP A 145 -1.87 -6.98 8.27
CA ASP A 145 -2.73 -6.39 7.24
C ASP A 145 -2.85 -4.88 7.40
N VAL A 146 -2.70 -4.16 6.28
CA VAL A 146 -3.02 -2.75 6.23
C VAL A 146 -4.49 -2.59 5.88
N VAL A 147 -5.27 -2.08 6.82
CA VAL A 147 -6.71 -1.82 6.66
C VAL A 147 -6.92 -0.32 6.45
N ALA A 148 -7.68 0.05 5.41
CA ALA A 148 -8.00 1.44 5.12
C ALA A 148 -9.35 1.84 5.73
N TRP A 149 -9.41 3.06 6.24
CA TRP A 149 -10.62 3.69 6.74
C TRP A 149 -10.76 5.08 6.16
N LEU A 150 -12.00 5.49 5.87
CA LEU A 150 -12.31 6.89 5.66
C LEU A 150 -12.65 7.51 7.01
N ARG A 151 -11.98 8.60 7.37
CA ARG A 151 -12.20 9.34 8.62
C ARG A 151 -12.53 10.78 8.33
N ARG A 152 -13.15 11.44 9.30
CA ARG A 152 -13.46 12.87 9.27
C ARG A 152 -12.88 13.57 10.47
N ARG A 153 -12.39 14.79 10.28
CA ARG A 153 -12.10 15.68 11.41
C ARG A 153 -13.41 16.01 12.13
N PRO A 154 -13.38 16.36 13.43
CA PRO A 154 -14.59 16.66 14.20
C PRO A 154 -15.49 17.77 13.62
N HIS A 155 -14.95 18.66 12.80
CA HIS A 155 -15.67 19.78 12.19
C HIS A 155 -16.09 19.54 10.73
N ALA A 156 -15.77 18.37 10.17
CA ALA A 156 -16.08 18.07 8.78
C ALA A 156 -17.59 18.05 8.54
N THR A 157 -18.03 18.68 7.46
CA THR A 157 -19.44 18.71 7.04
C THR A 157 -19.76 17.66 5.97
N ASP A 158 -18.74 17.14 5.29
CA ASP A 158 -18.84 16.10 4.28
C ASP A 158 -17.70 15.06 4.41
N TRP A 159 -17.68 14.09 3.50
CA TRP A 159 -16.68 13.02 3.40
C TRP A 159 -15.65 13.29 2.29
N SER A 160 -15.43 14.56 1.92
CA SER A 160 -14.51 14.91 0.85
C SER A 160 -13.06 14.85 1.30
N LEU A 161 -12.22 14.11 0.57
CA LEU A 161 -10.77 14.07 0.77
C LEU A 161 -10.07 15.39 0.43
N THR A 162 -10.74 16.31 -0.26
CA THR A 162 -10.24 17.68 -0.48
C THR A 162 -10.68 18.65 0.62
N GLY A 163 -11.55 18.20 1.52
CA GLY A 163 -12.03 18.93 2.68
C GLY A 163 -11.44 18.35 3.96
N ASP A 164 -12.30 18.11 4.94
CA ASP A 164 -11.91 17.67 6.28
C ASP A 164 -11.97 16.14 6.47
N ALA A 165 -12.16 15.36 5.40
CA ALA A 165 -12.04 13.92 5.43
C ALA A 165 -10.64 13.47 5.03
N PHE A 166 -10.19 12.34 5.56
CA PHE A 166 -8.86 11.78 5.28
C PHE A 166 -8.88 10.25 5.29
N VAL A 167 -7.89 9.66 4.64
CA VAL A 167 -7.66 8.20 4.73
C VAL A 167 -6.81 7.93 5.97
N GLN A 168 -7.26 6.97 6.77
CA GLN A 168 -6.49 6.36 7.83
C GLN A 168 -6.10 4.95 7.39
N LEU A 169 -4.83 4.59 7.55
CA LEU A 169 -4.32 3.24 7.31
C LEU A 169 -3.91 2.65 8.65
N GLU A 170 -4.58 1.58 9.04
CA GLU A 170 -4.29 0.81 10.24
C GLU A 170 -3.41 -0.38 9.90
N ALA A 171 -2.41 -0.67 10.74
CA ALA A 171 -1.60 -1.88 10.70
C ALA A 171 -1.25 -2.26 12.14
N ALA A 172 -0.65 -3.43 12.41
CA ALA A 172 -0.20 -3.73 13.77
C ALA A 172 0.88 -2.73 14.24
N ARG A 173 1.81 -2.41 13.34
CA ARG A 173 2.86 -1.40 13.56
C ARG A 173 3.39 -0.86 12.24
N TRP A 174 3.72 0.43 12.20
CA TRP A 174 4.39 1.05 11.05
C TRP A 174 5.87 1.23 11.28
N TYR A 175 6.63 1.00 10.22
CA TYR A 175 8.05 1.24 10.12
C TYR A 175 8.33 2.23 9.00
N THR A 176 9.50 2.85 9.07
CA THR A 176 10.06 3.62 7.96
C THR A 176 11.48 3.14 7.73
N CYS A 177 11.84 2.95 6.46
CA CYS A 177 13.23 2.88 6.04
C CYS A 177 13.61 4.11 5.22
#